data_AF-A0A7S3M8K8-F1
#
_entry.id   AF-A0A7S3M8K8-F1
#
_cell.length_a   1.000
_cell.length_b   1.000
_cell.length_c   1.000
_cell.angle_alpha   90.00
_cell.angle_beta   90.00
_cell.angle_gamma   90.00
#
_symmetry.space_group_name_H-M   'P 1'
#
loop_
_entity.id
_entity.type
_entity.pdbx_description
1 polymer ?
#
loop_
_entity_poly.entity_id
_entity_poly.type
_entity_poly.pdbx_seq_one_letter_code
_entity_poly.pdbx_strand_id
1 'polypeptide(L)'
;RASHCKGGSRSNHATTMPFNRAPNVKVIELRDDYINFELTDTDISMANALRRIMMAETPILCIDLVEFEDNTTVLQDEFIAHRLGLIPLRATRDGGMAAWNYHFECDCDNYCQKCSATFTIDCDFNDIVSRLPMHQQEVAISITTRDLISLSDDVQPVHFSNTQEEDRSRDKGIVLVKLGPGQRLKLKAIAKKGIGKEHAKWNPVATVALKHDAVVTLNEDILDQYSEEQKEALVDCCPTQVFDYDENTKTVSVKNPSACIFCKECLFTTEDFRKNPEDKLAVQVKHSKEKFIFTVETTGALHAKEVVKDALAQLNAKIFRLQEILPELVA
;
A
#
# COMPACT_ATOMS: atom_id res chain seq x y z
N ARG A 1 -7.23 -61.61 -37.03
CA ARG A 1 -6.85 -60.21 -37.33
C ARG A 1 -7.87 -59.28 -36.67
N ALA A 2 -7.62 -58.90 -35.42
CA ALA A 2 -8.19 -57.76 -34.72
C ALA A 2 -7.56 -57.77 -33.32
N SER A 3 -6.61 -56.86 -33.07
CA SER A 3 -6.04 -56.65 -31.74
C SER A 3 -6.19 -55.17 -31.40
N HIS A 4 -6.96 -54.92 -30.36
CA HIS A 4 -7.18 -53.63 -29.71
C HIS A 4 -5.86 -52.94 -29.36
N CYS A 5 -5.74 -51.65 -29.68
CA CYS A 5 -4.75 -50.76 -29.07
C CYS A 5 -5.51 -49.78 -28.17
N LYS A 6 -5.32 -49.92 -26.85
CA LYS A 6 -5.87 -49.03 -25.82
C LYS A 6 -5.13 -47.68 -25.84
N GLY A 7 -5.88 -46.60 -25.66
CA GLY A 7 -5.37 -45.23 -25.62
C GLY A 7 -4.38 -44.99 -24.48
N GLY A 8 -3.23 -44.44 -24.84
CA GLY A 8 -2.34 -43.78 -23.91
C GLY A 8 -2.76 -42.31 -23.78
N SER A 9 -3.13 -41.91 -22.57
CA SER A 9 -3.27 -40.51 -22.18
C SER A 9 -1.94 -39.80 -22.39
N ARG A 10 -1.85 -38.93 -23.40
CA ARG A 10 -0.75 -37.98 -23.52
C ARG A 10 -0.88 -37.00 -22.36
N SER A 11 -0.07 -37.21 -21.32
CA SER A 11 0.23 -36.18 -20.33
C SER A 11 0.76 -34.97 -21.10
N ASN A 12 0.05 -33.86 -21.04
CA ASN A 12 0.56 -32.55 -21.46
C ASN A 12 1.69 -32.15 -20.50
N HIS A 13 2.87 -32.74 -20.69
CA HIS A 13 4.11 -32.09 -20.29
C HIS A 13 4.31 -30.96 -21.29
N ALA A 14 3.73 -29.80 -20.97
CA ALA A 14 4.16 -28.55 -21.55
C ALA A 14 5.65 -28.41 -21.22
N THR A 15 6.49 -28.59 -22.23
CA THR A 15 7.93 -28.34 -22.15
C THR A 15 8.11 -26.86 -21.85
N THR A 16 8.21 -26.50 -20.58
CA THR A 16 8.52 -25.14 -20.14
C THR A 16 9.91 -24.80 -20.66
N MET A 17 10.00 -23.75 -21.48
CA MET A 17 11.29 -23.24 -21.93
C MET A 17 12.15 -22.86 -20.70
N PRO A 18 13.47 -23.11 -20.72
CA PRO A 18 14.36 -22.93 -19.56
C PRO A 18 14.56 -21.46 -19.12
N PHE A 19 13.89 -20.50 -19.75
CA PHE A 19 14.04 -19.07 -19.50
C PHE A 19 12.75 -18.31 -19.22
N ASN A 20 11.58 -18.97 -19.25
CA ASN A 20 10.34 -18.25 -18.95
C ASN A 20 10.15 -18.22 -17.44
N ARG A 21 10.60 -17.12 -16.83
CA ARG A 21 10.29 -16.78 -15.44
C ARG A 21 8.77 -16.74 -15.29
N ALA A 22 8.23 -17.55 -14.39
CA ALA A 22 6.80 -17.64 -14.12
C ALA A 22 6.54 -17.04 -12.74
N PRO A 23 6.10 -15.76 -12.65
CA PRO A 23 5.94 -15.10 -11.36
C PRO A 23 5.00 -15.86 -10.44
N ASN A 24 5.40 -16.04 -9.19
CA ASN A 24 4.58 -16.68 -8.17
C ASN A 24 4.39 -15.73 -6.98
N VAL A 25 3.18 -15.73 -6.40
CA VAL A 25 2.80 -14.85 -5.30
C VAL A 25 2.39 -15.70 -4.11
N LYS A 26 3.02 -15.45 -2.96
CA LYS A 26 2.66 -16.04 -1.68
C LYS A 26 2.29 -14.95 -0.68
N VAL A 27 1.04 -14.95 -0.24
CA VAL A 27 0.58 -14.02 0.79
C VAL A 27 1.08 -14.50 2.16
N ILE A 28 1.77 -13.60 2.87
CA ILE A 28 2.28 -13.86 4.22
C ILE A 28 1.24 -13.38 5.24
N GLU A 29 0.73 -12.16 5.04
CA GLU A 29 -0.26 -11.55 5.91
C GLU A 29 -1.25 -10.72 5.10
N LEU A 30 -2.52 -10.79 5.48
CA LEU A 30 -3.59 -10.03 4.87
C LEU A 30 -4.52 -9.46 5.94
N ARG A 31 -4.65 -8.14 5.93
CA ARG A 31 -5.65 -7.36 6.67
C ARG A 31 -6.36 -6.44 5.69
N ASP A 32 -7.33 -5.67 6.19
CA ASP A 32 -8.14 -4.79 5.35
C ASP A 32 -7.34 -3.61 4.77
N ASP A 33 -6.42 -3.07 5.56
CA ASP A 33 -5.58 -1.91 5.25
C ASP A 33 -4.13 -2.28 4.94
N TYR A 34 -3.72 -3.52 5.24
CA TYR A 34 -2.35 -4.00 5.16
C TYR A 34 -2.26 -5.33 4.40
N ILE A 35 -1.32 -5.45 3.46
CA ILE A 35 -0.97 -6.73 2.84
C ILE A 35 0.55 -6.89 2.76
N ASN A 36 1.02 -8.06 3.17
CA ASN A 36 2.40 -8.49 3.04
C ASN A 36 2.46 -9.77 2.20
N PHE A 37 3.18 -9.72 1.09
CA PHE A 37 3.31 -10.86 0.18
C PHE A 37 4.70 -10.96 -0.43
N GLU A 38 5.07 -12.19 -0.75
CA GLU A 38 6.29 -12.55 -1.45
C GLU A 38 5.99 -12.72 -2.94
N LEU A 39 6.84 -12.15 -3.79
CA LEU A 39 6.82 -12.28 -5.25
C LEU A 39 8.14 -12.95 -5.68
N THR A 40 8.05 -14.18 -6.17
CA THR A 40 9.20 -14.97 -6.66
C THR A 40 9.20 -15.07 -8.18
N ASP A 41 10.33 -15.53 -8.72
CA ASP A 41 10.50 -15.86 -10.14
C ASP A 41 10.16 -14.69 -11.06
N THR A 42 10.59 -13.49 -10.67
CA THR A 42 10.39 -12.26 -11.44
C THR A 42 11.65 -11.40 -11.41
N ASP A 43 11.68 -10.34 -12.20
CA ASP A 43 12.74 -9.34 -12.19
C ASP A 43 12.33 -8.07 -11.45
N ILE A 44 13.34 -7.26 -11.09
CA ILE A 44 13.12 -6.00 -10.37
C ILE A 44 12.29 -4.99 -11.17
N SER A 45 12.33 -5.01 -12.50
CA SER A 45 11.56 -4.08 -13.32
C SER A 45 10.07 -4.37 -13.24
N MET A 46 9.68 -5.65 -13.27
CA MET A 46 8.30 -6.08 -13.08
C MET A 46 7.80 -5.75 -11.66
N ALA A 47 8.58 -6.09 -10.63
CA ALA A 47 8.25 -5.76 -9.24
C ALA A 47 8.10 -4.24 -9.03
N ASN A 48 9.05 -3.45 -9.54
CA ASN A 48 8.99 -2.00 -9.41
C ASN A 48 7.87 -1.37 -10.27
N ALA A 49 7.53 -1.96 -11.42
CA ALA A 49 6.37 -1.54 -12.20
C ALA A 49 5.09 -1.72 -11.39
N LEU A 50 4.87 -2.89 -10.78
CA LEU A 50 3.72 -3.15 -9.92
C LEU A 50 3.67 -2.14 -8.75
N ARG A 51 4.81 -1.90 -8.08
CA ARG A 51 4.93 -0.86 -7.04
C ARG A 51 4.46 0.51 -7.51
N ARG A 52 4.94 0.96 -8.68
CA ARG A 52 4.60 2.29 -9.22
C ARG A 52 3.13 2.40 -9.60
N ILE A 53 2.54 1.34 -10.16
CA ILE A 53 1.13 1.32 -10.54
C ILE A 53 0.24 1.37 -9.30
N MET A 54 0.57 0.63 -8.24
CA MET A 54 -0.16 0.71 -6.97
C MET A 54 -0.19 2.13 -6.39
N MET A 55 0.92 2.88 -6.50
CA MET A 55 1.01 4.25 -5.97
C MET A 55 0.37 5.32 -6.88
N ALA A 56 0.55 5.21 -8.20
CA ALA A 56 0.30 6.35 -9.10
C ALA A 56 -0.87 6.15 -10.06
N GLU A 57 -1.31 4.92 -10.31
CA GLU A 57 -2.25 4.62 -11.40
C GLU A 57 -3.47 3.82 -10.95
N THR A 58 -3.52 3.41 -9.69
CA THR A 58 -4.71 2.83 -9.09
C THR A 58 -5.68 3.97 -8.76
N PRO A 59 -6.90 3.98 -9.34
CA PRO A 59 -7.79 5.12 -9.21
C PRO A 59 -8.57 5.11 -7.89
N ILE A 60 -8.82 6.28 -7.33
CA ILE A 60 -9.71 6.48 -6.16
C ILE A 60 -10.61 7.70 -6.32
N LEU A 61 -11.60 7.85 -5.44
CA LEU A 61 -12.40 9.08 -5.30
C LEU A 61 -11.74 10.03 -4.29
N CYS A 62 -11.61 11.30 -4.66
CA CYS A 62 -11.20 12.37 -3.74
C CYS A 62 -12.00 13.63 -4.03
N ILE A 63 -12.15 14.49 -3.01
CA ILE A 63 -12.74 15.82 -3.17
C ILE A 63 -11.83 16.67 -4.08
N ASP A 64 -12.45 17.32 -5.05
CA ASP A 64 -11.74 18.14 -6.02
C ASP A 64 -12.28 19.56 -6.12
N LEU A 65 -13.59 19.70 -6.24
CA LEU A 65 -14.24 21.00 -6.27
C LEU A 65 -14.90 21.26 -4.92
N VAL A 66 -14.67 22.45 -4.36
CA VAL A 66 -15.32 22.92 -3.13
C VAL A 66 -15.93 24.28 -3.41
N GLU A 67 -17.25 24.37 -3.25
CA GLU A 67 -18.08 25.56 -3.40
C GLU A 67 -18.39 26.07 -1.98
N PHE A 68 -17.83 27.22 -1.60
CA PHE A 68 -18.13 27.86 -0.32
C PHE A 68 -19.36 28.76 -0.47
N GLU A 69 -20.37 28.55 0.38
CA GLU A 69 -21.51 29.45 0.51
C GLU A 69 -21.26 30.50 1.60
N ASP A 70 -20.69 30.07 2.73
CA ASP A 70 -20.33 30.93 3.85
C ASP A 70 -19.07 30.39 4.54
N ASN A 71 -18.04 31.22 4.65
CA ASN A 71 -16.86 30.95 5.47
C ASN A 71 -16.49 32.19 6.27
N THR A 72 -16.89 32.20 7.55
CA THR A 72 -16.48 33.20 8.54
C THR A 72 -15.48 32.64 9.53
N THR A 73 -14.87 31.49 9.20
CA THR A 73 -13.85 30.85 10.04
C THR A 73 -12.51 31.58 9.99
N VAL A 74 -11.57 31.15 10.83
CA VAL A 74 -10.21 31.72 10.85
C VAL A 74 -9.36 31.22 9.67
N LEU A 75 -9.71 30.05 9.09
CA LEU A 75 -8.97 29.49 7.96
C LEU A 75 -9.56 30.00 6.65
N GLN A 76 -8.68 30.40 5.73
CA GLN A 76 -9.07 30.77 4.39
C GLN A 76 -9.62 29.57 3.60
N ASP A 77 -10.47 29.86 2.62
CA ASP A 77 -11.14 28.88 1.77
C ASP A 77 -10.16 27.88 1.15
N GLU A 78 -9.02 28.36 0.66
CA GLU A 78 -8.01 27.52 0.00
C GLU A 78 -7.41 26.47 0.95
N PHE A 79 -7.21 26.80 2.22
CA PHE A 79 -6.67 25.85 3.20
C PHE A 79 -7.71 24.80 3.57
N ILE A 80 -8.98 25.20 3.73
CA ILE A 80 -10.07 24.26 4.01
C ILE A 80 -10.28 23.33 2.80
N ALA A 81 -10.32 23.88 1.58
CA ALA A 81 -10.45 23.10 0.35
C ALA A 81 -9.29 22.12 0.18
N HIS A 82 -8.06 22.56 0.44
CA HIS A 82 -6.88 21.67 0.39
C HIS A 82 -6.97 20.53 1.40
N ARG A 83 -7.40 20.81 2.65
CA ARG A 83 -7.62 19.78 3.67
C ARG A 83 -8.71 18.80 3.27
N LEU A 84 -9.84 19.31 2.74
CA LEU A 84 -10.95 18.48 2.25
C LEU A 84 -10.48 17.54 1.12
N GLY A 85 -9.64 18.04 0.20
CA GLY A 85 -9.08 17.23 -0.88
C GLY A 85 -8.20 16.07 -0.42
N LEU A 86 -7.60 16.15 0.78
CA LEU A 86 -6.71 15.12 1.34
C LEU A 86 -7.45 14.09 2.20
N ILE A 87 -8.77 14.22 2.39
CA ILE A 87 -9.55 13.24 3.15
C ILE A 87 -9.70 11.98 2.30
N PRO A 88 -9.26 10.81 2.79
CA PRO A 88 -9.52 9.55 2.11
C PRO A 88 -11.02 9.25 2.11
N LEU A 89 -11.57 8.95 0.93
CA LEU A 89 -12.96 8.55 0.76
C LEU A 89 -13.01 7.08 0.36
N ARG A 90 -13.96 6.36 0.92
CA ARG A 90 -14.22 4.96 0.59
C ARG A 90 -15.53 4.87 -0.16
N ALA A 91 -15.47 4.23 -1.32
CA ALA A 91 -16.64 3.92 -2.14
C ALA A 91 -17.01 2.45 -1.98
N THR A 92 -18.25 2.16 -1.63
CA THR A 92 -18.77 0.79 -1.41
C THR A 92 -19.66 0.29 -2.54
N ARG A 93 -19.75 1.03 -3.65
CA ARG A 93 -20.54 0.65 -4.83
C ARG A 93 -20.13 -0.72 -5.38
N ASP A 94 -21.13 -1.51 -5.78
CA ASP A 94 -20.92 -2.80 -6.43
C ASP A 94 -20.07 -2.66 -7.70
N GLY A 95 -19.00 -3.46 -7.80
CA GLY A 95 -18.00 -3.34 -8.87
C GLY A 95 -16.82 -2.40 -8.54
N GLY A 96 -16.78 -1.84 -7.33
CA GLY A 96 -15.66 -1.04 -6.82
C GLY A 96 -15.39 0.19 -7.70
N MET A 97 -14.12 0.54 -7.87
CA MET A 97 -13.72 1.70 -8.66
C MET A 97 -14.00 1.56 -10.17
N ALA A 98 -14.22 0.35 -10.68
CA ALA A 98 -14.59 0.14 -12.07
C ALA A 98 -16.02 0.62 -12.39
N ALA A 99 -16.91 0.67 -11.39
CA ALA A 99 -18.28 1.17 -11.54
C ALA A 99 -18.38 2.71 -11.61
N TRP A 100 -17.28 3.41 -11.33
CA TRP A 100 -17.19 4.86 -11.39
C TRP A 100 -16.56 5.30 -12.71
N ASN A 101 -17.26 6.16 -13.44
CA ASN A 101 -16.73 6.75 -14.66
C ASN A 101 -15.79 7.91 -14.34
N TYR A 102 -14.73 8.07 -15.14
CA TYR A 102 -14.02 9.34 -15.14
C TYR A 102 -14.95 10.44 -15.65
N HIS A 103 -14.87 11.63 -15.06
CA HIS A 103 -15.75 12.73 -15.44
C HIS A 103 -15.60 13.11 -16.92
N PHE A 104 -14.39 13.09 -17.46
CA PHE A 104 -14.13 13.39 -18.89
C PHE A 104 -14.61 12.29 -19.86
N GLU A 105 -14.94 11.10 -19.36
CA GLU A 105 -15.52 9.99 -20.16
C GLU A 105 -17.03 9.84 -19.91
N CYS A 106 -17.63 10.76 -19.14
CA CYS A 106 -19.04 10.67 -18.76
C CYS A 106 -19.91 11.51 -19.71
N ASP A 107 -21.08 10.98 -20.06
CA ASP A 107 -22.04 11.64 -20.97
C ASP A 107 -22.82 12.80 -20.33
N CYS A 108 -22.35 13.38 -19.22
CA CYS A 108 -23.07 14.43 -18.49
C CYS A 108 -22.35 15.79 -18.57
N ASP A 109 -23.11 16.88 -18.67
CA ASP A 109 -22.55 18.23 -18.77
C ASP A 109 -21.89 18.72 -17.47
N ASN A 110 -22.40 18.26 -16.32
CA ASN A 110 -21.92 18.62 -14.99
C ASN A 110 -21.56 17.34 -14.23
N TYR A 111 -22.08 17.18 -13.01
CA TYR A 111 -21.78 16.10 -12.11
C TYR A 111 -23.02 15.22 -11.95
N CYS A 112 -22.87 13.91 -12.18
CA CYS A 112 -23.93 12.92 -11.97
C CYS A 112 -23.49 11.85 -10.96
N GLN A 113 -24.44 11.03 -10.51
CA GLN A 113 -24.19 9.95 -9.53
C GLN A 113 -23.22 8.87 -10.04
N LYS A 114 -22.92 8.81 -11.36
CA LYS A 114 -21.99 7.83 -11.95
C LYS A 114 -20.53 8.30 -11.92
N CYS A 115 -20.29 9.61 -12.02
CA CYS A 115 -18.94 10.17 -12.14
C CYS A 115 -18.49 10.95 -10.89
N SER A 116 -19.40 11.22 -9.95
CA SER A 116 -19.11 12.07 -8.79
C SER A 116 -19.98 11.76 -7.58
N ALA A 117 -19.45 12.05 -6.39
CA ALA A 117 -20.18 12.07 -5.12
C ALA A 117 -20.19 13.49 -4.55
N THR A 118 -21.30 13.91 -3.96
CA THR A 118 -21.45 15.27 -3.39
C THR A 118 -21.51 15.19 -1.88
N PHE A 119 -20.83 16.13 -1.22
CA PHE A 119 -20.81 16.27 0.22
C PHE A 119 -21.19 17.70 0.60
N THR A 120 -21.74 17.87 1.80
CA THR A 120 -22.11 19.19 2.34
C THR A 120 -21.70 19.31 3.79
N ILE A 121 -21.23 20.50 4.16
CA ILE A 121 -21.05 20.89 5.57
C ILE A 121 -21.93 22.12 5.78
N ASP A 122 -22.73 22.11 6.85
CA ASP A 122 -23.47 23.28 7.31
C ASP A 122 -23.37 23.34 8.84
N CYS A 123 -22.45 24.15 9.34
CA CYS A 123 -22.12 24.24 10.75
C CYS A 123 -22.02 25.69 11.18
N ASP A 124 -22.84 26.05 12.17
CA ASP A 124 -22.84 27.36 12.81
C ASP A 124 -22.52 27.20 14.30
N PHE A 125 -21.58 27.99 14.81
CA PHE A 125 -21.16 27.88 16.21
C PHE A 125 -22.32 28.07 17.18
N ASN A 126 -23.16 29.08 16.98
CA ASN A 126 -24.23 29.42 17.90
C ASN A 126 -25.32 28.32 17.89
N ASP A 127 -25.62 27.79 16.71
CA ASP A 127 -26.57 26.68 16.56
C ASP A 127 -26.04 25.38 17.21
N ILE A 128 -24.73 25.14 17.20
CA ILE A 128 -24.15 23.97 17.86
C ILE A 128 -24.11 24.17 19.38
N VAL A 129 -23.63 25.31 19.87
CA VAL A 129 -23.51 25.59 21.32
C VAL A 129 -24.86 25.61 22.01
N SER A 130 -25.91 26.13 21.37
CA SER A 130 -27.28 26.12 21.92
C SER A 130 -27.83 24.71 22.17
N ARG A 131 -27.32 23.70 21.47
CA ARG A 131 -27.70 22.28 21.66
C ARG A 131 -26.84 21.56 22.70
N LEU A 132 -25.74 22.17 23.16
CA LEU A 132 -24.82 21.57 24.12
C LEU A 132 -25.15 21.97 25.57
N PRO A 133 -24.98 21.05 26.53
CA PRO A 133 -25.20 21.36 27.95
C PRO A 133 -24.19 22.40 28.46
N MET A 134 -24.59 23.25 29.41
CA MET A 134 -23.81 24.42 29.89
C MET A 134 -22.34 24.14 30.21
N HIS A 135 -22.00 22.96 30.74
CA HIS A 135 -20.63 22.58 31.10
C HIS A 135 -19.71 22.29 29.89
N GLN A 136 -20.23 22.28 28.66
CA GLN A 136 -19.49 22.06 27.42
C GLN A 136 -19.45 23.30 26.51
N GLN A 137 -19.96 24.45 26.98
CA GLN A 137 -20.15 25.65 26.16
C GLN A 137 -18.90 26.55 26.02
N GLU A 138 -17.73 26.14 26.52
CA GLU A 138 -16.60 27.07 26.73
C GLU A 138 -15.43 26.99 25.73
N VAL A 139 -15.52 26.24 24.62
CA VAL A 139 -14.36 26.11 23.72
C VAL A 139 -14.76 26.16 22.25
N ALA A 140 -13.83 26.65 21.43
CA ALA A 140 -13.89 26.52 19.98
C ALA A 140 -14.26 25.08 19.58
N ILE A 141 -15.27 24.95 18.72
CA ILE A 141 -15.81 23.66 18.28
C ILE A 141 -14.98 23.16 17.11
N SER A 142 -14.44 21.95 17.22
CA SER A 142 -13.78 21.28 16.09
C SER A 142 -14.82 20.72 15.13
N ILE A 143 -14.81 21.23 13.90
CA ILE A 143 -15.50 20.62 12.76
C ILE A 143 -14.60 19.54 12.21
N THR A 144 -15.17 18.37 11.99
CA THR A 144 -14.48 17.13 11.64
C THR A 144 -15.08 16.52 10.38
N THR A 145 -14.45 15.46 9.90
CA THR A 145 -14.96 14.59 8.82
C THR A 145 -16.33 13.96 9.13
N ARG A 146 -16.73 13.85 10.40
CA ARG A 146 -18.08 13.38 10.76
C ARG A 146 -19.18 14.41 10.45
N ASP A 147 -18.81 15.69 10.36
CA ASP A 147 -19.72 16.78 9.98
C ASP A 147 -19.85 16.92 8.46
N LEU A 148 -19.04 16.19 7.69
CA LEU A 148 -19.10 16.12 6.23
C LEU A 148 -20.17 15.11 5.81
N ILE A 149 -21.38 15.62 5.55
CA ILE A 149 -22.54 14.81 5.19
C ILE A 149 -22.42 14.41 3.71
N SER A 150 -22.40 13.11 3.44
CA SER A 150 -22.49 12.61 2.07
C SER A 150 -23.94 12.60 1.60
N LEU A 151 -24.18 13.12 0.39
CA LEU A 151 -25.47 12.98 -0.30
C LEU A 151 -25.56 11.65 -1.08
N SER A 152 -24.45 10.92 -1.16
CA SER A 152 -24.35 9.62 -1.81
C SER A 152 -24.08 8.54 -0.74
N ASP A 153 -25.05 7.64 -0.54
CA ASP A 153 -24.96 6.60 0.50
C ASP A 153 -23.77 5.64 0.33
N ASP A 154 -23.24 5.55 -0.89
CA ASP A 154 -22.16 4.65 -1.29
C ASP A 154 -20.74 5.24 -1.13
N VAL A 155 -20.61 6.49 -0.70
CA VAL A 155 -19.29 7.12 -0.47
C VAL A 155 -19.24 7.81 0.89
N GLN A 156 -18.24 7.45 1.69
CA GLN A 156 -18.05 8.01 3.04
C GLN A 156 -16.58 8.30 3.32
N PRO A 157 -16.27 9.31 4.16
CA PRO A 157 -14.92 9.52 4.68
C PRO A 157 -14.40 8.31 5.44
N VAL A 158 -13.12 7.99 5.25
CA VAL A 158 -12.47 6.92 6.00
C VAL A 158 -11.99 7.45 7.34
N HIS A 159 -12.36 6.76 8.41
CA HIS A 159 -11.93 7.07 9.77
C HIS A 159 -11.06 5.98 10.37
N PHE A 160 -11.47 4.72 10.23
CA PHE A 160 -10.79 3.56 10.80
C PHE A 160 -10.73 2.42 9.80
N SER A 161 -9.77 1.52 9.97
CA SER A 161 -9.59 0.37 9.10
C SER A 161 -10.69 -0.67 9.30
N ASN A 162 -11.26 -0.77 10.51
CA ASN A 162 -12.36 -1.68 10.83
C ASN A 162 -13.32 -1.11 11.90
N THR A 163 -14.53 -1.66 11.95
CA THR A 163 -15.58 -1.22 12.90
C THR A 163 -15.20 -1.44 14.37
N GLN A 164 -14.41 -2.47 14.67
CA GLN A 164 -13.99 -2.74 16.06
C GLN A 164 -13.03 -1.66 16.59
N GLU A 165 -12.18 -1.13 15.71
CA GLU A 165 -11.27 -0.03 16.00
C GLU A 165 -12.02 1.28 16.17
N GLU A 166 -13.04 1.51 15.34
CA GLU A 166 -13.94 2.66 15.49
C GLU A 166 -14.61 2.66 16.87
N ASP A 167 -15.21 1.54 17.27
CA ASP A 167 -15.92 1.41 18.54
C ASP A 167 -15.01 1.64 19.76
N ARG A 168 -13.71 1.33 19.63
CA ARG A 168 -12.72 1.47 20.70
C ARG A 168 -12.12 2.88 20.79
N SER A 169 -11.92 3.55 19.67
CA SER A 169 -11.06 4.73 19.60
C SER A 169 -11.67 6.00 20.20
N ARG A 170 -13.00 6.08 20.34
CA ARG A 170 -13.74 7.30 20.77
C ARG A 170 -13.35 8.56 20.01
N ASP A 171 -12.70 8.43 18.85
CA ASP A 171 -12.19 9.54 18.07
C ASP A 171 -13.32 10.13 17.21
N LYS A 172 -13.38 11.47 17.21
CA LYS A 172 -14.38 12.28 16.51
C LYS A 172 -14.04 12.47 15.04
N GLY A 173 -12.93 11.90 14.55
CA GLY A 173 -12.51 11.93 13.17
C GLY A 173 -11.55 13.07 12.86
N ILE A 174 -11.11 13.13 11.61
CA ILE A 174 -10.12 14.09 11.13
C ILE A 174 -10.69 15.52 11.26
N VAL A 175 -10.01 16.35 12.04
CA VAL A 175 -10.37 17.78 12.21
C VAL A 175 -10.12 18.54 10.91
N LEU A 176 -11.08 19.36 10.51
CA LEU A 176 -11.03 20.22 9.33
C LEU A 176 -10.69 21.66 9.71
N VAL A 177 -11.48 22.24 10.61
CA VAL A 177 -11.34 23.61 11.12
C VAL A 177 -11.90 23.69 12.54
N LYS A 178 -11.59 24.76 13.27
CA LYS A 178 -12.23 25.09 14.56
C LYS A 178 -13.07 26.35 14.41
N LEU A 179 -14.31 26.32 14.88
CA LEU A 179 -15.22 27.47 14.93
C LEU A 179 -15.17 28.12 16.31
N GLY A 180 -15.06 29.44 16.33
CA GLY A 180 -15.30 30.27 17.51
C GLY A 180 -16.69 30.93 17.50
N PRO A 181 -17.02 31.70 18.55
CA PRO A 181 -18.30 32.42 18.66
C PRO A 181 -18.64 33.26 17.43
N GLY A 182 -19.85 33.07 16.89
CA GLY A 182 -20.35 33.79 15.72
C GLY A 182 -19.77 33.35 14.37
N GLN A 183 -18.94 32.30 14.33
CA GLN A 183 -18.42 31.74 13.08
C GLN A 183 -19.32 30.64 12.51
N ARG A 184 -19.37 30.58 11.18
CA ARG A 184 -20.11 29.61 10.39
C ARG A 184 -19.24 29.08 9.24
N LEU A 185 -19.43 27.80 8.93
CA LEU A 185 -18.91 27.16 7.73
C LEU A 185 -20.06 26.47 7.01
N LYS A 186 -20.33 26.91 5.78
CA LYS A 186 -21.28 26.28 4.87
C LYS A 186 -20.65 26.09 3.50
N LEU A 187 -20.54 24.85 3.07
CA LEU A 187 -19.93 24.50 1.79
C LEU A 187 -20.54 23.24 1.19
N LYS A 188 -20.32 23.10 -0.11
CA LYS A 188 -20.60 21.91 -0.90
C LYS A 188 -19.33 21.44 -1.57
N ALA A 189 -19.03 20.15 -1.48
CA ALA A 189 -17.84 19.55 -2.04
C ALA A 189 -18.21 18.43 -3.03
N ILE A 190 -17.45 18.32 -4.11
CA ILE A 190 -17.66 17.30 -5.16
C ILE A 190 -16.40 16.45 -5.24
N ALA A 191 -16.59 15.15 -5.02
CA ALA A 191 -15.55 14.14 -5.21
C ALA A 191 -15.65 13.52 -6.60
N LYS A 192 -14.48 13.32 -7.22
CA LYS A 192 -14.35 12.72 -8.55
C LYS A 192 -13.28 11.63 -8.53
N LYS A 193 -13.40 10.70 -9.48
CA LYS A 193 -12.41 9.67 -9.74
C LYS A 193 -11.16 10.28 -10.37
N GLY A 194 -10.00 9.90 -9.85
CA GLY A 194 -8.70 10.33 -10.35
C GLY A 194 -7.60 9.34 -9.98
N ILE A 195 -6.36 9.62 -10.42
CA ILE A 195 -5.18 8.78 -10.18
C ILE A 195 -4.06 9.57 -9.52
N GLY A 196 -3.23 8.89 -8.72
CA GLY A 196 -2.12 9.51 -7.98
C GLY A 196 -1.09 10.25 -8.85
N LYS A 197 -0.99 9.91 -10.14
CA LYS A 197 -0.14 10.62 -11.11
C LYS A 197 -0.58 12.06 -11.38
N GLU A 198 -1.88 12.35 -11.28
CA GLU A 198 -2.41 13.70 -11.44
C GLU A 198 -2.17 14.54 -10.19
N HIS A 199 -2.46 13.97 -9.01
CA HIS A 199 -2.21 14.61 -7.73
C HIS A 199 -2.07 13.56 -6.63
N ALA A 200 -1.18 13.80 -5.66
CA ALA A 200 -0.90 12.88 -4.56
C ALA A 200 -2.13 12.54 -3.69
N LYS A 201 -3.17 13.38 -3.72
CA LYS A 201 -4.44 13.11 -3.02
C LYS A 201 -5.14 11.83 -3.53
N TRP A 202 -4.97 11.51 -4.81
CA TRP A 202 -5.49 10.28 -5.41
C TRP A 202 -4.55 9.08 -5.25
N ASN A 203 -3.57 9.12 -4.34
CA ASN A 203 -2.77 7.97 -4.00
C ASN A 203 -3.52 7.07 -2.99
N PRO A 204 -3.90 5.83 -3.35
CA PRO A 204 -4.64 4.93 -2.45
C PRO A 204 -3.79 4.34 -1.32
N VAL A 205 -2.48 4.45 -1.42
CA VAL A 205 -1.53 3.81 -0.50
C VAL A 205 -0.81 4.83 0.35
N ALA A 206 -0.77 4.58 1.65
CA ALA A 206 0.09 5.30 2.57
C ALA A 206 1.55 4.97 2.25
N THR A 207 1.88 3.69 2.04
CA THR A 207 3.20 3.27 1.59
C THR A 207 3.18 1.96 0.84
N VAL A 208 4.13 1.81 -0.08
CA VAL A 208 4.47 0.55 -0.73
C VAL A 208 5.97 0.35 -0.61
N ALA A 209 6.37 -0.56 0.26
CA ALA A 209 7.74 -0.99 0.41
C ALA A 209 8.01 -2.20 -0.50
N LEU A 210 9.09 -2.11 -1.27
CA LEU A 210 9.65 -3.20 -2.05
C LEU A 210 11.00 -3.56 -1.44
N LYS A 211 11.09 -4.74 -0.82
CA LYS A 211 12.33 -5.26 -0.21
C LYS A 211 12.85 -6.43 -1.04
N HIS A 212 14.14 -6.43 -1.34
CA HIS A 212 14.80 -7.63 -1.84
C HIS A 212 14.98 -8.63 -0.71
N ASP A 213 14.70 -9.91 -0.96
CA ASP A 213 15.03 -10.95 0.00
C ASP A 213 16.56 -11.07 0.17
N ALA A 214 17.01 -11.49 1.35
CA ALA A 214 18.44 -11.62 1.63
C ALA A 214 18.92 -13.02 1.28
N VAL A 215 19.98 -13.11 0.48
CA VAL A 215 20.75 -14.33 0.25
C VAL A 215 21.97 -14.25 1.14
N VAL A 216 21.93 -14.99 2.25
CA VAL A 216 23.02 -15.09 3.22
C VAL A 216 23.79 -16.36 2.94
N THR A 217 25.09 -16.23 2.70
CA THR A 217 26.01 -17.36 2.48
C THR A 217 27.09 -17.34 3.54
N LEU A 218 27.27 -18.48 4.21
CA LEU A 218 28.32 -18.69 5.19
C LEU A 218 29.50 -19.42 4.53
N ASN A 219 30.71 -19.03 4.91
CA ASN A 219 31.93 -19.73 4.53
C ASN A 219 32.41 -20.60 5.70
N GLU A 220 32.08 -21.88 5.64
CA GLU A 220 32.38 -22.86 6.69
C GLU A 220 33.88 -22.96 6.99
N ASP A 221 34.74 -22.93 5.95
CA ASP A 221 36.20 -23.01 6.10
C ASP A 221 36.79 -21.89 6.99
N ILE A 222 36.14 -20.72 7.01
CA ILE A 222 36.56 -19.56 7.79
C ILE A 222 35.90 -19.59 9.17
N LEU A 223 34.62 -19.96 9.23
CA LEU A 223 33.90 -20.11 10.49
C LEU A 223 34.54 -21.18 11.39
N ASP A 224 35.12 -22.24 10.82
CA ASP A 224 35.83 -23.27 11.59
C ASP A 224 37.12 -22.76 12.24
N GLN A 225 37.67 -21.65 11.75
CA GLN A 225 38.85 -21.00 12.34
C GLN A 225 38.50 -20.04 13.47
N TYR A 226 37.22 -19.70 13.64
CA TYR A 226 36.77 -18.78 14.67
C TYR A 226 36.67 -19.48 16.03
N SER A 227 37.02 -18.76 17.09
CA SER A 227 36.78 -19.22 18.46
C SER A 227 35.28 -19.27 18.76
N GLU A 228 34.89 -20.01 19.81
CA GLU A 228 33.49 -20.05 20.27
C GLU A 228 32.96 -18.65 20.60
N GLU A 229 33.76 -17.82 21.28
CA GLU A 229 33.43 -16.42 21.57
C GLU A 229 33.19 -15.59 20.31
N GLN A 230 33.97 -15.81 19.24
CA GLN A 230 33.77 -15.12 17.95
C GLN A 230 32.51 -15.57 17.23
N LYS A 231 32.16 -16.86 17.33
CA LYS A 231 30.93 -17.42 16.77
C LYS A 231 29.69 -16.88 17.50
N GLU A 232 29.73 -16.83 18.83
CA GLU A 232 28.67 -16.24 19.64
C GLU A 232 28.51 -14.74 19.34
N ALA A 233 29.61 -13.98 19.32
CA ALA A 233 29.58 -12.56 18.96
C ALA A 233 28.99 -12.30 17.56
N LEU A 234 29.25 -13.19 16.59
CA LEU A 234 28.67 -13.11 15.24
C LEU A 234 27.14 -13.34 15.25
N VAL A 235 26.64 -14.24 16.09
CA VAL A 235 25.19 -14.45 16.20
C VAL A 235 24.53 -13.27 16.92
N ASP A 236 25.13 -12.82 18.02
CA ASP A 236 24.62 -11.74 18.86
C ASP A 236 24.65 -10.36 18.17
N CYS A 237 25.55 -10.15 17.21
CA CYS A 237 25.58 -8.90 16.44
C CYS A 237 24.31 -8.67 15.59
N CYS A 238 23.53 -9.72 15.33
CA CYS A 238 22.34 -9.62 14.48
C CYS A 238 21.08 -9.33 15.30
N PRO A 239 20.51 -8.10 15.24
CA PRO A 239 19.34 -7.74 16.03
C PRO A 239 18.08 -8.51 15.65
N THR A 240 18.03 -9.07 14.43
CA THR A 240 16.88 -9.84 13.93
C THR A 240 17.09 -11.36 13.96
N GLN A 241 18.16 -11.83 14.62
CA GLN A 241 18.45 -13.26 14.83
C GLN A 241 18.40 -14.09 13.53
N VAL A 242 19.11 -13.60 12.50
CA VAL A 242 19.24 -14.30 11.21
C VAL A 242 20.08 -15.58 11.35
N PHE A 243 21.08 -15.53 12.22
CA PHE A 243 21.99 -16.63 12.50
C PHE A 243 21.55 -17.40 13.75
N ASP A 244 21.94 -18.66 13.83
CA ASP A 244 21.74 -19.53 14.98
C ASP A 244 23.04 -20.26 15.30
N TYR A 245 23.33 -20.48 16.58
CA TYR A 245 24.51 -21.20 17.04
C TYR A 245 24.06 -22.52 17.68
N ASP A 246 24.58 -23.64 17.18
CA ASP A 246 24.32 -24.96 17.77
C ASP A 246 25.44 -25.30 18.75
N GLU A 247 25.11 -25.37 20.04
CA GLU A 247 26.05 -25.69 21.12
C GLU A 247 26.64 -27.10 21.00
N ASN A 248 25.93 -28.04 20.35
CA ASN A 248 26.38 -29.44 20.25
C ASN A 248 27.44 -29.61 19.15
N THR A 249 27.20 -29.00 17.99
CA THR A 249 28.10 -29.08 16.83
C THR A 249 29.10 -27.94 16.78
N LYS A 250 28.90 -26.88 17.58
CA LYS A 250 29.71 -25.65 17.61
C LYS A 250 29.76 -24.94 16.26
N THR A 251 28.68 -25.03 15.49
CA THR A 251 28.54 -24.46 14.15
C THR A 251 27.51 -23.34 14.13
N VAL A 252 27.78 -22.30 13.33
CA VAL A 252 26.82 -21.24 13.03
C VAL A 252 26.03 -21.61 11.78
N SER A 253 24.70 -21.48 11.84
CA SER A 253 23.81 -21.72 10.71
C SER A 253 22.91 -20.51 10.43
N VAL A 254 22.31 -20.47 9.24
CA VAL A 254 21.35 -19.41 8.88
C VAL A 254 19.93 -19.95 9.14
N LYS A 255 19.22 -19.36 10.09
CA LYS A 255 17.86 -19.75 10.47
C LYS A 255 16.81 -19.05 9.62
N ASN A 256 16.84 -17.72 9.60
CA ASN A 256 15.84 -16.88 8.95
C ASN A 256 16.49 -15.80 8.08
N PRO A 257 16.90 -16.12 6.84
CA PRO A 257 17.56 -15.14 5.97
C PRO A 257 16.66 -13.94 5.66
N SER A 258 15.35 -14.14 5.47
CA SER A 258 14.40 -13.07 5.13
C SER A 258 14.19 -12.02 6.24
N ALA A 259 14.56 -12.35 7.48
CA ALA A 259 14.52 -11.40 8.61
C ALA A 259 15.67 -10.39 8.58
N CYS A 260 16.67 -10.58 7.72
CA CYS A 260 17.79 -9.64 7.59
C CYS A 260 17.30 -8.26 7.15
N ILE A 261 17.71 -7.21 7.87
CA ILE A 261 17.41 -5.81 7.57
C ILE A 261 18.54 -5.09 6.83
N PHE A 262 19.56 -5.83 6.39
CA PHE A 262 20.76 -5.29 5.74
C PHE A 262 21.49 -4.20 6.55
N CYS A 263 21.54 -4.34 7.88
CA CYS A 263 22.28 -3.41 8.77
C CYS A 263 23.81 -3.48 8.56
N LYS A 264 24.31 -4.56 7.94
CA LYS A 264 25.74 -4.85 7.69
C LYS A 264 26.58 -5.13 8.94
N GLU A 265 25.97 -5.21 10.12
CA GLU A 265 26.71 -5.48 11.38
C GLU A 265 27.50 -6.79 11.30
N CYS A 266 26.87 -7.88 10.85
CA CYS A 266 27.57 -9.15 10.63
C CYS A 266 28.76 -9.05 9.66
N LEU A 267 28.75 -8.11 8.71
CA LEU A 267 29.90 -7.90 7.83
C LEU A 267 31.02 -7.19 8.60
N PHE A 268 30.71 -6.12 9.33
CA PHE A 268 31.68 -5.39 10.16
C PHE A 268 32.31 -6.28 11.23
N THR A 269 31.51 -7.07 11.94
CA THR A 269 32.00 -8.05 12.92
C THR A 269 32.96 -9.06 12.27
N THR A 270 32.63 -9.58 11.09
CA THR A 270 33.55 -10.48 10.36
C THR A 270 34.78 -9.79 9.79
N GLU A 271 34.71 -8.48 9.53
CA GLU A 271 35.86 -7.67 9.12
C GLU A 271 36.83 -7.48 10.28
N ASP A 272 36.34 -7.21 11.49
CA ASP A 272 37.17 -7.06 12.70
C ASP A 272 37.90 -8.35 13.08
N PHE A 273 37.35 -9.51 12.72
CA PHE A 273 37.98 -10.81 12.97
C PHE A 273 39.07 -11.18 11.95
N ARG A 274 39.22 -10.41 10.86
CA ARG A 274 40.26 -10.69 9.85
C ARG A 274 41.65 -10.43 10.40
N LYS A 275 42.58 -11.33 10.08
CA LYS A 275 44.01 -11.14 10.38
C LYS A 275 44.67 -10.31 9.30
N ASN A 276 44.33 -10.55 8.04
CA ASN A 276 44.83 -9.79 6.90
C ASN A 276 43.67 -9.17 6.10
N PRO A 277 43.88 -7.99 5.47
CA PRO A 277 42.86 -7.36 4.62
C PRO A 277 42.44 -8.19 3.40
N GLU A 278 43.28 -9.14 2.95
CA GLU A 278 43.01 -9.98 1.78
C GLU A 278 42.16 -11.23 2.09
N ASP A 279 41.98 -11.55 3.38
CA ASP A 279 41.22 -12.73 3.80
C ASP A 279 39.74 -12.57 3.40
N LYS A 280 39.07 -13.65 2.98
CA LYS A 280 37.63 -13.59 2.66
C LYS A 280 36.80 -13.41 3.93
N LEU A 281 35.59 -12.86 3.81
CA LEU A 281 34.64 -12.80 4.94
C LEU A 281 34.00 -14.17 5.19
N ALA A 282 33.74 -14.46 6.46
CA ALA A 282 32.95 -15.62 6.87
C ALA A 282 31.48 -15.50 6.44
N VAL A 283 30.95 -14.28 6.35
CA VAL A 283 29.56 -14.01 5.98
C VAL A 283 29.53 -13.19 4.70
N GLN A 284 28.67 -13.59 3.76
CA GLN A 284 28.28 -12.76 2.61
C GLN A 284 26.77 -12.56 2.60
N VAL A 285 26.34 -11.31 2.55
CA VAL A 285 24.93 -10.94 2.41
C VAL A 285 24.72 -10.27 1.07
N LYS A 286 23.85 -10.84 0.23
CA LYS A 286 23.50 -10.31 -1.09
C LYS A 286 22.00 -10.12 -1.21
N HIS A 287 21.58 -9.19 -2.07
CA HIS A 287 20.18 -9.05 -2.45
C HIS A 287 19.79 -10.15 -3.45
N SER A 288 18.68 -10.82 -3.20
CA SER A 288 18.05 -11.70 -4.19
C SER A 288 17.63 -10.90 -5.41
N LYS A 289 17.88 -11.46 -6.60
CA LYS A 289 17.45 -10.86 -7.88
C LYS A 289 16.07 -11.34 -8.33
N GLU A 290 15.54 -12.37 -7.69
CA GLU A 290 14.35 -13.10 -8.15
C GLU A 290 13.24 -13.19 -7.09
N LYS A 291 13.55 -12.87 -5.83
CA LYS A 291 12.60 -12.89 -4.71
C LYS A 291 12.49 -11.51 -4.07
N PHE A 292 11.25 -11.01 -4.02
CA PHE A 292 10.89 -9.71 -3.50
C PHE A 292 9.79 -9.84 -2.45
N ILE A 293 9.87 -9.02 -1.41
CA ILE A 293 8.87 -8.93 -0.36
C ILE A 293 8.21 -7.56 -0.48
N PHE A 294 6.89 -7.56 -0.66
CA PHE A 294 6.07 -6.37 -0.70
C PHE A 294 5.38 -6.15 0.63
N THR A 295 5.39 -4.91 1.08
CA THR A 295 4.54 -4.42 2.16
C THR A 295 3.74 -3.25 1.64
N VAL A 296 2.42 -3.39 1.60
CA VAL A 296 1.50 -2.40 1.08
C VAL A 296 0.55 -2.00 2.19
N GLU A 297 0.56 -0.71 2.51
CA GLU A 297 -0.33 -0.09 3.50
C GLU A 297 -1.21 0.92 2.78
N THR A 298 -2.52 0.78 2.94
CA THR A 298 -3.51 1.64 2.28
C THR A 298 -3.89 2.83 3.16
N THR A 299 -4.47 3.86 2.55
CA THR A 299 -5.11 4.97 3.29
C THR A 299 -6.53 4.60 3.78
N GLY A 300 -6.98 3.38 3.50
CA GLY A 300 -8.34 2.88 3.76
C GLY A 300 -9.39 3.28 2.72
N ALA A 301 -9.03 4.13 1.74
CA ALA A 301 -9.88 4.46 0.58
C ALA A 301 -10.24 3.22 -0.26
N LEU A 302 -9.29 2.28 -0.36
CA LEU A 302 -9.46 0.94 -0.92
C LEU A 302 -8.86 -0.08 0.04
N HIS A 303 -9.35 -1.32 -0.01
CA HIS A 303 -8.67 -2.39 0.71
C HIS A 303 -7.33 -2.75 0.08
N ALA A 304 -6.41 -3.25 0.89
CA ALA A 304 -5.08 -3.64 0.43
C ALA A 304 -5.11 -4.68 -0.70
N LYS A 305 -6.03 -5.65 -0.63
CA LYS A 305 -6.27 -6.64 -1.69
C LYS A 305 -6.77 -6.01 -3.01
N GLU A 306 -7.55 -4.94 -2.92
CA GLU A 306 -8.15 -4.26 -4.07
C GLU A 306 -7.08 -3.46 -4.81
N VAL A 307 -6.23 -2.74 -4.07
CA VAL A 307 -5.09 -2.01 -4.65
C VAL A 307 -4.19 -2.93 -5.48
N VAL A 308 -3.84 -4.11 -4.94
CA VAL A 308 -2.97 -5.06 -5.67
C VAL A 308 -3.68 -5.61 -6.92
N LYS A 309 -4.96 -5.94 -6.82
CA LYS A 309 -5.75 -6.45 -7.96
C LYS A 309 -5.93 -5.39 -9.05
N ASP A 310 -6.27 -4.17 -8.66
CA ASP A 310 -6.45 -3.06 -9.59
C ASP A 310 -5.13 -2.71 -10.27
N ALA A 311 -4.01 -2.73 -9.55
CA ALA A 311 -2.70 -2.52 -10.15
C ALA A 311 -2.33 -3.59 -11.19
N LEU A 312 -2.64 -4.87 -10.93
CA LEU A 312 -2.46 -5.93 -11.92
C LEU A 312 -3.38 -5.74 -13.14
N ALA A 313 -4.64 -5.33 -12.92
CA ALA A 313 -5.58 -5.04 -13.99
C ALA A 313 -5.10 -3.86 -14.86
N GLN A 314 -4.56 -2.79 -14.26
CA GLN A 314 -3.98 -1.65 -14.98
C GLN A 314 -2.74 -2.05 -15.79
N LEU A 315 -1.86 -2.89 -15.22
CA LEU A 315 -0.70 -3.41 -15.94
C LEU A 315 -1.13 -4.23 -17.17
N ASN A 316 -2.12 -5.10 -17.00
CA ASN A 316 -2.67 -5.90 -18.09
C ASN A 316 -3.33 -5.03 -19.17
N ALA A 317 -4.13 -4.04 -18.77
CA ALA A 317 -4.80 -3.11 -19.69
C ALA A 317 -3.79 -2.34 -20.56
N LYS A 318 -2.65 -1.93 -19.99
CA LYS A 318 -1.57 -1.27 -20.77
C LYS A 318 -0.97 -2.19 -21.82
N ILE A 319 -0.68 -3.43 -21.46
CA ILE A 319 -0.14 -4.42 -22.40
C ILE A 319 -1.16 -4.71 -23.50
N PHE A 320 -2.43 -4.88 -23.14
CA PHE A 320 -3.51 -5.11 -24.09
C PHE A 320 -3.68 -3.96 -25.09
N ARG A 321 -3.68 -2.70 -24.62
CA ARG A 321 -3.72 -1.52 -25.51
C ARG A 321 -2.55 -1.50 -26.51
N LEU A 322 -1.35 -1.87 -26.07
CA LEU A 322 -0.19 -1.97 -26.98
C LEU A 322 -0.37 -3.07 -28.02
N GLN A 323 -1.00 -4.20 -27.64
CA GLN A 323 -1.30 -5.29 -28.57
C GLN A 323 -2.34 -4.89 -29.61
N GLU A 324 -3.34 -4.09 -29.25
CA GLU A 324 -4.37 -3.61 -30.18
C GLU A 324 -3.84 -2.60 -31.22
N ILE A 325 -2.92 -1.72 -30.82
CA ILE A 325 -2.34 -0.70 -31.70
C ILE A 325 -1.31 -1.31 -32.67
N LEU A 326 -0.64 -2.39 -32.26
CA LEU A 326 0.46 -2.96 -33.05
C LEU A 326 0.06 -3.37 -34.49
N PRO A 327 -1.09 -4.02 -34.74
CA PRO A 327 -1.58 -4.30 -36.09
C PRO A 327 -1.76 -3.05 -36.96
N GLU A 328 -2.21 -1.93 -36.39
CA GLU A 328 -2.45 -0.68 -37.13
C GLU A 328 -1.14 -0.02 -37.59
N LEU A 329 -0.04 -0.24 -36.87
CA LEU A 329 1.28 0.32 -37.19
C LEU A 329 2.06 -0.51 -38.23
N VAL A 330 1.69 -1.79 -38.38
CA VAL A 330 2.36 -2.74 -39.28
C VAL A 330 1.61 -2.89 -40.62
N ALA A 331 0.39 -2.37 -40.71
CA ALA A 331 -0.42 -2.30 -41.92
C ALA A 331 -0.02 -1.11 -42.82
#